data_AF-A0A952UAS9-F1
#
_entry.id   AF-A0A952UAS9-F1
#
_cell.length_a   1.000
_cell.length_b   1.000
_cell.length_c   1.000
_cell.angle_alpha   90.00
_cell.angle_beta   90.00
_cell.angle_gamma   90.00
#
_symmetry.space_group_name_H-M   'P 1'
#
loop_
_entity.id
_entity.type
_entity.pdbx_description
1 polymer ?
#
loop_
_entity_poly.entity_id
_entity_poly.type
_entity_poly.pdbx_seq_one_letter_code
_entity_poly.pdbx_strand_id
1 'polypeptide(L)'
;MTTNSRTWFYTEPEHRPYYIEERVNQNLWASRFGAIYLDCVRAEPPFRMEGKWNDISVTIEWVPNKWFKLISDKEDRTLVAGFAQVLQFNPIVSFADENGNVYTEWWRTDGDKRLQEIQGHAAYTNVKTFKK
;
A
#
# COMPACT_ATOMS: atom_id res chain seq x y z
N MET A 1 -11.76 -15.25 -14.20
CA MET A 1 -10.36 -15.17 -13.72
C MET A 1 -10.41 -14.70 -12.28
N THR A 2 -9.77 -15.39 -11.34
CA THR A 2 -9.76 -14.98 -9.93
C THR A 2 -8.81 -13.81 -9.75
N THR A 3 -9.33 -12.67 -9.31
CA THR A 3 -8.57 -11.45 -9.08
C THR A 3 -7.74 -11.59 -7.79
N ASN A 4 -6.42 -11.52 -7.92
CA ASN A 4 -5.48 -11.50 -6.78
C ASN A 4 -4.34 -10.50 -7.05
N SER A 5 -3.39 -10.36 -6.13
CA SER A 5 -2.27 -9.42 -6.25
C SER A 5 -1.41 -9.62 -7.49
N ARG A 6 -1.43 -10.79 -8.14
CA ARG A 6 -0.72 -11.02 -9.41
C ARG A 6 -1.28 -10.19 -10.56
N THR A 7 -2.53 -9.78 -10.46
CA THR A 7 -3.24 -9.07 -11.53
C THR A 7 -3.08 -7.55 -11.50
N TRP A 8 -2.48 -6.98 -10.44
CA TRP A 8 -2.32 -5.53 -10.30
C TRP A 8 -1.04 -5.09 -9.57
N PHE A 9 -0.50 -5.90 -8.67
CA PHE A 9 0.76 -5.60 -7.99
C PHE A 9 1.95 -6.28 -8.66
N TYR A 10 1.93 -7.59 -8.89
CA TYR A 10 3.07 -8.29 -9.49
C TYR A 10 3.15 -8.16 -11.01
N THR A 11 2.03 -7.86 -11.65
CA THR A 11 1.93 -7.57 -13.08
C THR A 11 1.32 -6.20 -13.23
N GLU A 12 1.80 -5.44 -14.20
CA GLU A 12 1.21 -4.14 -14.52
C GLU A 12 -0.23 -4.32 -15.01
N PRO A 13 -1.22 -3.67 -14.35
CA PRO A 13 -2.61 -3.72 -14.79
C PRO A 13 -2.81 -2.84 -16.02
N GLU A 14 -3.98 -2.97 -16.65
CA GLU A 14 -4.37 -2.07 -17.73
C GLU A 14 -4.48 -0.62 -17.21
N HIS A 15 -4.07 0.34 -18.03
CA HIS A 15 -4.12 1.78 -17.72
C HIS A 15 -5.54 2.35 -17.86
N ARG A 16 -6.51 1.71 -17.21
CA ARG A 16 -7.92 2.10 -17.18
C ARG A 16 -8.40 2.15 -15.74
N PRO A 17 -8.79 3.33 -15.20
CA PRO A 17 -9.17 3.50 -13.79
C PRO A 17 -10.16 2.44 -13.30
N TYR A 18 -11.26 2.24 -14.05
CA TYR A 18 -12.30 1.28 -13.71
C TYR A 18 -11.78 -0.18 -13.59
N TYR A 19 -10.87 -0.62 -14.46
CA TYR A 19 -10.32 -1.98 -14.37
C TYR A 19 -9.37 -2.13 -13.20
N ILE A 20 -8.62 -1.08 -12.86
CA ILE A 20 -7.74 -1.07 -11.68
C ILE A 20 -8.60 -1.14 -10.42
N GLU A 21 -9.65 -0.33 -10.33
CA GLU A 21 -10.61 -0.35 -9.21
C GLU A 21 -11.21 -1.73 -9.01
N GLU A 22 -11.75 -2.33 -10.07
CA GLU A 22 -12.36 -3.64 -9.97
C GLU A 22 -11.34 -4.70 -9.52
N ARG A 23 -10.11 -4.66 -10.07
CA ARG A 23 -9.07 -5.62 -9.70
C ARG A 23 -8.61 -5.46 -8.24
N VAL A 24 -8.35 -4.24 -7.79
CA VAL A 24 -7.84 -4.00 -6.45
C VAL A 24 -8.93 -4.27 -5.41
N ASN A 25 -10.12 -3.70 -5.58
CA ASN A 25 -11.21 -3.86 -4.61
C ASN A 25 -11.67 -5.32 -4.51
N GLN A 26 -11.84 -6.04 -5.62
CA GLN A 26 -12.22 -7.47 -5.58
C GLN A 26 -11.17 -8.32 -4.86
N ASN A 27 -9.88 -8.04 -5.04
CA ASN A 27 -8.82 -8.74 -4.32
C ASN A 27 -8.87 -8.46 -2.81
N LEU A 28 -9.09 -7.20 -2.41
CA LEU A 28 -9.24 -6.81 -1.01
C LEU A 28 -10.44 -7.51 -0.38
N TRP A 29 -11.60 -7.48 -1.03
CA TRP A 29 -12.81 -8.15 -0.55
C TRP A 29 -12.65 -9.67 -0.45
N ALA A 30 -12.01 -10.31 -1.44
CA ALA A 30 -11.68 -11.73 -1.39
C ALA A 30 -10.73 -12.08 -0.23
N SER A 31 -9.90 -11.13 0.20
CA SER A 31 -8.99 -11.25 1.34
C SER A 31 -9.65 -10.87 2.68
N ARG A 32 -10.99 -10.83 2.75
CA ARG A 32 -11.81 -10.44 3.92
C ARG A 32 -11.65 -8.99 4.36
N PHE A 33 -11.18 -8.13 3.47
CA PHE A 33 -11.11 -6.69 3.64
C PHE A 33 -12.39 -6.00 3.14
N GLY A 34 -13.55 -6.54 3.48
CA GLY A 34 -14.84 -6.18 2.85
C GLY A 34 -15.30 -4.74 3.06
N ALA A 35 -14.85 -4.06 4.12
CA ALA A 35 -15.27 -2.69 4.44
C ALA A 35 -14.43 -1.60 3.73
N ILE A 36 -13.40 -1.98 2.96
CA ILE A 36 -12.61 -1.02 2.20
C ILE A 36 -13.21 -0.83 0.80
N TYR A 37 -13.20 0.40 0.33
CA TYR A 37 -13.41 0.72 -1.07
C TYR A 37 -12.46 1.83 -1.47
N LEU A 38 -11.81 1.67 -2.62
CA LEU A 38 -10.81 2.58 -3.13
C LEU A 38 -11.16 2.99 -4.57
N ASP A 39 -11.09 4.28 -4.85
CA ASP A 39 -11.24 4.88 -6.18
C ASP A 39 -9.87 5.10 -6.82
N CYS A 40 -9.75 4.88 -8.13
CA CYS A 40 -8.49 5.08 -8.84
C CYS A 40 -8.31 6.55 -9.21
N VAL A 41 -7.25 7.15 -8.67
CA VAL A 41 -6.91 8.56 -8.88
C VAL A 41 -5.79 8.73 -9.91
N ARG A 42 -4.94 7.69 -10.08
CA ARG A 42 -3.92 7.63 -11.13
C ARG A 42 -3.79 6.22 -11.69
N ALA A 43 -4.06 6.08 -12.98
CA ALA A 43 -4.05 4.81 -13.73
C ALA A 43 -2.71 4.53 -14.45
N GLU A 44 -1.62 5.13 -13.98
CA GLU A 44 -0.25 4.93 -14.50
C GLU A 44 0.74 4.83 -13.32
N PRO A 45 1.86 4.10 -13.46
CA PRO A 45 2.87 3.98 -12.42
C PRO A 45 3.49 5.34 -12.01
N PRO A 46 3.64 5.63 -10.71
CA PRO A 46 3.12 4.87 -9.58
C PRO A 46 1.59 4.95 -9.53
N PHE A 47 0.88 3.83 -9.64
CA PHE A 47 -0.57 3.83 -9.56
C PHE A 47 -1.01 4.37 -8.22
N ARG A 48 -2.18 5.04 -8.18
CA ARG A 48 -2.70 5.65 -6.96
C ARG A 48 -4.18 5.39 -6.83
N MET A 49 -4.59 4.96 -5.64
CA MET A 49 -5.99 4.85 -5.27
C MET A 49 -6.23 5.43 -3.88
N GLU A 50 -7.41 5.96 -3.66
CA GLU A 50 -7.80 6.64 -2.42
C GLU A 50 -9.18 6.18 -1.96
N GLY A 51 -9.43 6.19 -0.66
CA GLY A 51 -10.73 5.82 -0.12
C GLY A 51 -10.73 5.77 1.41
N LYS A 52 -11.60 4.92 1.97
CA LYS A 52 -11.78 4.82 3.42
C LYS A 52 -11.85 3.39 3.92
N TRP A 53 -11.39 3.21 5.15
CA TRP A 53 -11.55 1.99 5.96
C TRP A 53 -11.97 2.43 7.36
N ASN A 54 -13.13 2.08 7.90
CA ASN A 54 -13.52 2.44 9.29
C ASN A 54 -13.20 3.90 9.70
N ASP A 55 -13.60 4.86 8.87
CA ASP A 55 -13.31 6.30 9.01
C ASP A 55 -11.82 6.70 8.99
N ILE A 56 -10.93 5.77 8.65
CA ILE A 56 -9.52 6.02 8.31
C ILE A 56 -9.47 6.43 6.85
N SER A 57 -8.92 7.60 6.54
CA SER A 57 -8.60 7.96 5.17
C SER A 57 -7.40 7.14 4.71
N VAL A 58 -7.53 6.45 3.59
CA VAL A 58 -6.50 5.54 3.08
C VAL A 58 -6.10 5.96 1.67
N THR A 59 -4.81 6.05 1.42
CA THR A 59 -4.23 6.15 0.08
C THR A 59 -3.28 4.97 -0.12
N ILE A 60 -3.34 4.35 -1.29
CA ILE A 60 -2.36 3.37 -1.71
C ILE A 60 -1.65 3.88 -2.95
N GLU A 61 -0.34 3.68 -2.99
CA GLU A 61 0.48 3.93 -4.16
C GLU A 61 1.36 2.71 -4.44
N TRP A 62 1.57 2.36 -5.71
CA TRP A 62 2.48 1.26 -6.03
C TRP A 62 3.10 1.39 -7.41
N VAL A 63 4.28 0.78 -7.55
CA VAL A 63 4.88 0.47 -8.86
C VAL A 63 4.89 -1.05 -9.01
N PRO A 64 4.33 -1.60 -10.11
CA PRO A 64 4.23 -3.04 -10.29
C PRO A 64 5.57 -3.74 -10.10
N ASN A 65 5.54 -4.82 -9.32
CA ASN A 65 6.67 -5.69 -9.04
C ASN A 65 7.87 -5.02 -8.33
N LYS A 66 7.74 -3.77 -7.87
CA LYS A 66 8.81 -3.02 -7.19
C LYS A 66 8.47 -2.69 -5.74
N TRP A 67 7.46 -1.86 -5.53
CA TRP A 67 7.11 -1.38 -4.19
C TRP A 67 5.63 -1.03 -4.08
N PHE A 68 5.12 -1.08 -2.86
CA PHE A 68 3.78 -0.67 -2.48
C PHE A 68 3.86 0.20 -1.22
N LYS A 69 3.05 1.25 -1.17
CA LYS A 69 2.98 2.21 -0.07
C LYS A 69 1.52 2.36 0.34
N LEU A 70 1.27 2.21 1.63
CA LEU A 70 0.03 2.56 2.29
C LEU A 70 0.25 3.88 3.05
N ILE A 71 -0.66 4.83 2.88
CA ILE A 71 -0.71 6.09 3.60
C ILE A 71 -2.06 6.15 4.30
N SER A 72 -2.06 6.49 5.58
CA SER A 72 -3.26 6.60 6.41
C SER A 72 -3.17 7.78 7.36
N ASP A 73 -4.31 8.37 7.72
CA ASP A 73 -4.38 9.48 8.68
C ASP A 73 -4.18 9.04 10.14
N LYS A 74 -4.19 7.72 10.42
CA LYS A 74 -3.84 7.14 11.71
C LYS A 74 -3.30 5.72 11.55
N GLU A 75 -2.46 5.30 12.49
CA GLU A 75 -1.91 3.94 12.51
C GLU A 75 -3.02 2.90 12.79
N ASP A 76 -3.16 1.90 11.93
CA ASP A 76 -4.05 0.78 12.13
C ASP A 76 -3.36 -0.55 11.74
N ARG A 77 -3.20 -1.44 12.72
CA ARG A 77 -2.52 -2.72 12.52
C ARG A 77 -3.31 -3.68 11.64
N THR A 78 -4.63 -3.55 11.60
CA THR A 78 -5.50 -4.40 10.77
C THR A 78 -5.28 -4.06 9.31
N LEU A 79 -5.22 -2.77 8.95
CA LEU A 79 -4.86 -2.28 7.62
C LEU A 79 -3.53 -2.88 7.16
N VAL A 80 -2.48 -2.73 7.98
CA VAL A 80 -1.13 -3.23 7.64
C VAL A 80 -1.15 -4.76 7.45
N ALA A 81 -1.77 -5.50 8.38
CA ALA A 81 -1.85 -6.96 8.27
C ALA A 81 -2.66 -7.42 7.04
N GLY A 82 -3.74 -6.72 6.72
CA GLY A 82 -4.57 -6.98 5.55
C GLY A 82 -3.81 -6.80 4.25
N PHE A 83 -3.12 -5.67 4.09
CA PHE A 83 -2.28 -5.45 2.90
C PHE A 83 -1.11 -6.42 2.84
N ALA A 84 -0.49 -6.79 3.96
CA ALA A 84 0.55 -7.83 3.97
C ALA A 84 0.00 -9.20 3.52
N GLN A 85 -1.22 -9.55 3.93
CA GLN A 85 -1.90 -10.77 3.46
C GLN A 85 -2.21 -10.69 1.96
N VAL A 86 -2.76 -9.57 1.48
CA VAL A 86 -3.10 -9.37 0.06
C VAL A 86 -1.85 -9.44 -0.83
N LEU A 87 -0.78 -8.78 -0.38
CA LEU A 87 0.50 -8.73 -1.06
C LEU A 87 1.32 -10.00 -0.86
N GLN A 88 1.01 -10.87 0.10
CA GLN A 88 1.75 -12.10 0.42
C GLN A 88 3.21 -11.86 0.89
N PHE A 89 3.51 -10.68 1.45
CA PHE A 89 4.77 -10.41 2.15
C PHE A 89 4.63 -9.24 3.13
N ASN A 90 5.56 -9.17 4.08
CA ASN A 90 5.56 -8.16 5.14
C ASN A 90 6.10 -6.81 4.64
N PRO A 91 5.65 -5.69 5.23
CA PRO A 91 6.29 -4.40 5.01
C PRO A 91 7.73 -4.44 5.51
N ILE A 92 8.54 -3.47 5.10
CA ILE A 92 9.91 -3.31 5.61
C ILE A 92 10.01 -2.18 6.64
N VAL A 93 9.12 -1.19 6.55
CA VAL A 93 9.15 0.01 7.39
C VAL A 93 7.78 0.66 7.51
N SER A 94 7.54 1.30 8.63
CA SER A 94 6.47 2.26 8.84
C SER A 94 7.00 3.48 9.58
N PHE A 95 6.49 4.66 9.27
CA PHE A 95 6.88 5.92 9.88
C PHE A 95 5.74 6.94 9.74
N ALA A 96 5.78 8.03 10.49
CA ALA A 96 4.85 9.14 10.36
C ALA A 96 5.56 10.39 9.82
N ASP A 97 4.87 11.20 9.02
CA ASP A 97 5.33 12.53 8.62
C ASP A 97 4.98 13.60 9.67
N GLU A 98 5.39 14.84 9.42
CA GLU A 98 5.12 15.99 10.28
C GLU A 98 3.63 16.33 10.42
N ASN A 99 2.80 15.91 9.46
CA ASN A 99 1.36 16.10 9.46
C ASN A 99 0.62 14.97 10.21
N GLY A 100 1.36 13.98 10.73
CA GLY A 100 0.80 12.82 11.42
C GLY A 100 0.30 11.72 10.49
N ASN A 101 0.49 11.82 9.17
CA ASN A 101 0.14 10.74 8.26
C ASN A 101 1.11 9.58 8.47
N VAL A 102 0.56 8.37 8.57
CA VAL A 102 1.32 7.13 8.77
C VAL A 102 1.54 6.46 7.42
N TYR A 103 2.80 6.25 7.10
CA TYR A 103 3.29 5.54 5.93
C TYR A 103 3.68 4.13 6.34
N THR A 104 3.30 3.15 5.53
CA THR A 104 3.81 1.78 5.63
C THR A 104 4.22 1.32 4.24
N GLU A 105 5.45 0.84 4.11
CA GLU A 105 6.04 0.54 2.81
C GLU A 105 6.50 -0.92 2.71
N TRP A 106 6.22 -1.50 1.55
CA TRP A 106 6.58 -2.84 1.11
C TRP A 106 7.48 -2.73 -0.11
N TRP A 107 8.65 -3.37 -0.08
CA TRP A 107 9.62 -3.30 -1.16
C TRP A 107 10.07 -4.71 -1.57
N ARG A 108 9.96 -5.01 -2.87
CA ARG A 108 10.48 -6.25 -3.46
C ARG A 108 11.95 -6.12 -3.86
N THR A 109 12.35 -4.93 -4.30
CA THR A 109 13.74 -4.58 -4.66
C THR A 109 14.15 -3.34 -3.87
N ASP A 110 15.45 -3.10 -3.69
CA ASP A 110 15.98 -1.84 -3.15
C ASP A 110 15.51 -1.45 -1.73
N GLY A 111 14.93 -2.38 -0.97
CA GLY A 111 14.42 -2.11 0.38
C GLY A 111 15.50 -1.61 1.36
N ASP A 112 16.72 -2.15 1.27
CA ASP A 112 17.83 -1.71 2.13
C ASP A 112 18.24 -0.26 1.83
N LYS A 113 18.24 0.12 0.54
CA LYS A 113 18.48 1.50 0.13
C LYS A 113 17.39 2.42 0.67
N ARG A 114 16.12 2.00 0.59
CA ARG A 114 15.01 2.77 1.13
C ARG A 114 15.09 2.96 2.65
N LEU A 115 15.51 1.93 3.38
CA LEU A 115 15.71 2.03 4.83
C LEU A 115 16.80 3.04 5.19
N GLN A 116 17.90 3.07 4.43
CA GLN A 116 18.96 4.06 4.60
C GLN A 116 18.46 5.49 4.33
N GLU A 117 17.65 5.68 3.28
CA GLU A 117 17.04 6.98 2.98
C GLU A 117 16.16 7.48 4.14
N ILE A 118 15.33 6.62 4.73
CA ILE A 118 14.43 7.00 5.83
C ILE A 118 15.22 7.38 7.09
N GLN A 119 16.28 6.63 7.42
CA GLN A 119 17.13 6.95 8.57
C GLN A 119 17.81 8.32 8.47
N GLY A 120 18.05 8.82 7.25
CA GLY A 120 18.63 10.14 7.00
C GLY A 120 17.65 11.31 7.06
N HIS A 121 16.34 11.06 7.16
CA HIS A 121 15.31 12.10 7.11
C HIS A 121 14.72 12.42 8.48
N ALA A 122 15.20 13.52 9.08
CA ALA A 122 14.77 13.97 10.42
C ALA A 122 13.27 14.34 10.54
N ALA A 123 12.60 14.59 9.41
CA ALA A 123 11.17 14.89 9.37
C ALA A 123 10.28 13.65 9.66
N TYR A 124 10.84 12.44 9.56
CA TYR A 124 10.08 11.22 9.83
C TYR A 124 10.17 10.82 11.29
N THR A 125 9.01 10.57 11.89
CA THR A 125 8.88 10.16 13.29
C THR A 125 8.35 8.74 13.39
N ASN A 126 8.43 8.14 14.58
CA ASN A 126 7.88 6.81 14.86
C ASN A 126 8.33 5.71 13.87
N VAL A 127 9.59 5.77 13.42
CA VAL A 127 10.15 4.80 12.47
C VAL A 127 10.19 3.41 13.11
N LYS A 128 9.46 2.47 12.51
CA LYS A 128 9.40 1.05 12.89
C LYS A 128 9.87 0.21 11.72
N THR A 129 10.89 -0.60 11.92
CA THR A 129 11.34 -1.57 10.92
C THR A 129 10.75 -2.94 11.22
N PHE A 130 10.35 -3.66 10.17
CA PHE A 130 9.81 -5.00 10.28
C PHE A 130 10.93 -5.97 9.92
N LYS A 131 11.32 -6.84 10.86
CA LYS A 131 12.34 -7.85 10.59
C LYS A 131 11.79 -8.87 9.57
N LYS A 132 12.63 -9.23 8.60
CA LYS A 132 12.36 -10.33 7.64
C LYS A 132 12.24 -11.66 8.36
#